data_AF-A0A927J0R4-F1
#
_entry.id   AF-A0A927J0R4-F1
#
_cell.length_a   1.000
_cell.length_b   1.000
_cell.length_c   1.000
_cell.angle_alpha   90.00
_cell.angle_beta   90.00
_cell.angle_gamma   90.00
#
_symmetry.space_group_name_H-M   'P 1'
#
loop_
_entity.id
_entity.type
_entity.pdbx_description
1 polymer ?
#
loop_
_entity_poly.entity_id
_entity_poly.type
_entity_poly.pdbx_seq_one_letter_code
_entity_poly.pdbx_strand_id
1 'polypeptide(L)'
;MDPSSTSPRPRGITTTAATVAALGGIALALTAAFVAPSVLDADATGTGRTAGPTDDPVVGPAPSGAVDPDPTTRGADVRAALDALPGVASAVVTPSSSGLSAELELAAPLPGPGAAQRTADDARDLLEGQGRWQLLVTGTSAGTSAGTAALEVYATSDDGPGLLGTDPVAHAVRLVGHDGVRSVVLTAERADVEVATAPDLLPVAGLVRDDGRGLTSIVVTGYGAGSFDGDGTSVPDDAVLRLVADVAARATVTQVAHEARRSGVPSGPLLTVVSTADPATLARWLAATGYDGPPLAYQVQGIADDGASATRSGTLPGASGAAAGAPAGACAAADLSVTAGGFDAALGRRFLTLTARNDTAGACVLSGPPGVRFVASDGAETDILLEPDTATGPDGGGPVELSPGGTATATLTWRGGSTAGDPPRVTSLLVAPHGSGADGGDVVVPLAGTEGATEGLDLLDGGSAQIGAWTTTPG
;
A
#
# COMPACT_ATOMS: atom_id res chain seq x y z
N MET A 1 30.51 -30.91 60.78
CA MET A 1 30.20 -29.46 60.97
C MET A 1 29.86 -28.92 59.59
N ASP A 2 28.62 -28.45 59.48
CA ASP A 2 27.93 -27.91 58.29
C ASP A 2 28.70 -26.82 57.52
N PRO A 3 28.41 -26.67 56.22
CA PRO A 3 27.57 -25.53 55.86
C PRO A 3 26.49 -25.80 54.80
N SER A 4 25.25 -25.49 55.20
CA SER A 4 24.33 -24.57 54.51
C SER A 4 23.79 -24.94 53.14
N SER A 5 22.62 -25.58 53.14
CA SER A 5 21.67 -25.58 52.02
C SER A 5 20.91 -24.25 51.95
N THR A 6 20.90 -23.60 50.79
CA THR A 6 19.96 -22.53 50.45
C THR A 6 19.23 -22.89 49.16
N SER A 7 17.99 -23.36 49.30
CA SER A 7 17.05 -23.57 48.19
C SER A 7 16.35 -22.23 47.88
N PRO A 8 16.30 -21.78 46.61
CA PRO A 8 15.50 -20.62 46.25
C PRO A 8 14.01 -21.00 46.17
N ARG A 9 13.15 -20.19 46.80
CA ARG A 9 11.69 -20.28 46.71
C ARG A 9 11.21 -19.78 45.35
N PRO A 10 10.16 -20.37 44.75
CA PRO A 10 9.52 -19.82 43.57
C PRO A 10 8.69 -18.58 43.98
N ARG A 11 8.94 -17.45 43.33
CA ARG A 11 8.05 -16.28 43.39
C ARG A 11 6.87 -16.54 42.46
N GLY A 12 5.70 -16.77 43.05
CA GLY A 12 4.44 -16.71 42.32
C GLY A 12 4.18 -15.26 41.88
N ILE A 13 4.11 -15.05 40.58
CA ILE A 13 3.60 -13.81 39.99
C ILE A 13 2.13 -14.04 39.72
N THR A 14 1.29 -13.44 40.56
CA THR A 14 -0.15 -13.25 40.32
C THR A 14 -0.31 -12.21 39.22
N THR A 15 -0.70 -12.63 38.03
CA THR A 15 -1.11 -11.74 36.94
C THR A 15 -2.57 -11.35 37.15
N THR A 16 -2.79 -10.16 37.70
CA THR A 16 -4.12 -9.55 37.79
C THR A 16 -4.46 -8.99 36.40
N ALA A 17 -5.38 -9.64 35.70
CA ALA A 17 -5.94 -9.14 34.45
C ALA A 17 -6.78 -7.88 34.73
N ALA A 18 -6.32 -6.72 34.28
CA ALA A 18 -7.11 -5.50 34.23
C ALA A 18 -7.74 -5.39 32.83
N THR A 19 -9.04 -5.63 32.77
CA THR A 19 -9.89 -5.38 31.62
C THR A 19 -10.02 -3.87 31.44
N VAL A 20 -9.43 -3.32 30.37
CA VAL A 20 -9.64 -1.93 29.95
C VAL A 20 -10.33 -1.96 28.59
N ALA A 21 -11.48 -1.29 28.53
CA ALA A 21 -12.33 -1.15 27.36
C ALA A 21 -11.55 -0.55 26.18
N ALA A 22 -11.50 -1.29 25.07
CA ALA A 22 -11.00 -0.83 23.78
C ALA A 22 -12.20 -0.34 22.96
N LEU A 23 -12.46 0.97 23.02
CA LEU A 23 -13.24 1.71 22.03
C LEU A 23 -12.48 3.02 21.81
N GLY A 24 -11.90 3.18 20.63
CA GLY A 24 -11.12 4.37 20.24
C GLY A 24 -9.63 4.08 20.01
N GLY A 25 -9.31 3.48 18.86
CA GLY A 25 -7.93 3.16 18.46
C GLY A 25 -7.76 3.07 16.95
N ILE A 26 -8.26 4.06 16.19
CA ILE A 26 -8.09 4.18 14.72
C ILE A 26 -6.92 5.12 14.34
N ALA A 27 -6.07 5.54 15.28
CA ALA A 27 -5.01 6.50 14.96
C ALA A 27 -3.65 6.11 15.56
N LEU A 28 -2.92 5.22 14.89
CA LEU A 28 -1.46 5.17 14.91
C LEU A 28 -0.94 4.32 13.75
N ALA A 29 -1.17 4.82 12.53
CA ALA A 29 -0.36 4.47 11.36
C ALA A 29 0.36 5.75 10.90
N LEU A 30 1.69 5.72 10.97
CA LEU A 30 2.62 6.58 10.22
C LEU A 30 2.40 8.10 10.28
N THR A 31 2.83 8.72 11.39
CA THR A 31 3.21 10.13 11.41
C THR A 31 4.59 10.34 10.77
N ALA A 32 4.68 10.13 9.45
CA ALA A 32 5.75 10.66 8.62
C ALA A 32 5.25 10.76 7.17
N ALA A 33 5.13 11.99 6.68
CA ALA A 33 4.68 12.40 5.34
C ALA A 33 3.16 12.47 5.11
N PHE A 34 2.51 13.52 5.61
CA PHE A 34 1.51 14.33 4.87
C PHE A 34 1.19 15.60 5.68
N VAL A 35 1.98 16.66 5.47
CA VAL A 35 1.55 18.05 5.74
C VAL A 35 1.73 18.79 4.42
N ALA A 36 0.68 18.80 3.60
CA ALA A 36 0.53 19.78 2.54
C ALA A 36 -0.47 20.83 3.04
N PRO A 37 -0.10 22.13 3.07
CA PRO A 37 -1.05 23.17 3.44
C PRO A 37 -2.05 23.35 2.30
N SER A 38 -3.34 23.15 2.58
CA SER A 38 -4.42 23.66 1.74
C SER A 38 -4.35 25.19 1.75
N VAL A 39 -3.83 25.77 0.68
CA VAL A 39 -3.94 27.20 0.43
C VAL A 39 -5.40 27.48 0.08
N LEU A 40 -6.03 28.30 0.91
CA LEU A 40 -7.29 28.98 0.63
C LEU A 40 -7.12 29.82 -0.65
N ASP A 41 -7.73 29.41 -1.75
CA ASP A 41 -7.98 30.31 -2.88
C ASP A 41 -9.13 31.24 -2.48
N ALA A 42 -8.75 32.47 -2.11
CA ALA A 42 -9.65 33.58 -1.97
C ALA A 42 -9.90 34.22 -3.34
N ASP A 43 -11.17 34.48 -3.60
CA ASP A 43 -11.71 35.28 -4.70
C ASP A 43 -10.84 36.48 -5.11
N ALA A 44 -10.61 36.66 -6.42
CA ALA A 44 -10.88 37.92 -7.10
C ALA A 44 -10.61 37.86 -8.62
N THR A 45 -11.38 38.69 -9.33
CA THR A 45 -11.32 39.09 -10.75
C THR A 45 -12.03 38.11 -11.70
N GLY A 46 -13.18 38.42 -12.31
CA GLY A 46 -13.68 39.70 -12.77
C GLY A 46 -13.36 39.86 -14.25
N THR A 47 -14.17 39.26 -15.12
CA THR A 47 -14.26 39.67 -16.52
C THR A 47 -15.72 39.71 -16.96
N GLY A 48 -16.13 40.89 -17.41
CA GLY A 48 -17.50 41.20 -17.77
C GLY A 48 -17.95 40.52 -19.06
N ARG A 49 -19.22 40.09 -19.07
CA ARG A 49 -20.01 39.94 -20.28
C ARG A 49 -21.27 40.79 -20.15
N THR A 50 -21.38 41.76 -21.05
CA THR A 50 -22.56 42.57 -21.32
C THR A 50 -23.71 41.68 -21.78
N ALA A 51 -24.81 41.66 -21.03
CA ALA A 51 -26.08 41.06 -21.42
C ALA A 51 -26.81 41.95 -22.43
N GLY A 52 -27.35 41.34 -23.49
CA GLY A 52 -28.38 41.95 -24.34
C GLY A 52 -29.78 41.73 -23.73
N PRO A 53 -30.76 42.58 -24.06
CA PRO A 53 -32.11 42.47 -23.50
C PRO A 53 -32.83 41.29 -24.14
N THR A 54 -33.27 40.34 -23.30
CA THR A 54 -34.29 39.35 -23.68
C THR A 54 -35.53 39.65 -22.83
N ASP A 55 -36.65 39.84 -23.52
CA ASP A 55 -37.96 40.08 -22.92
C ASP A 55 -38.44 38.79 -22.23
N ASP A 56 -38.44 38.79 -20.89
CA ASP A 56 -39.09 37.75 -20.10
C ASP A 56 -40.61 38.02 -19.99
N PRO A 57 -41.47 37.01 -20.15
CA PRO A 57 -42.89 37.13 -19.88
C PRO A 57 -43.14 37.30 -18.38
N VAL A 58 -43.99 38.26 -18.04
CA VAL A 58 -44.48 38.50 -16.67
C VAL A 58 -45.25 37.28 -16.17
N VAL A 59 -44.58 36.42 -15.39
CA VAL A 59 -45.22 35.37 -14.60
C VAL A 59 -45.80 36.01 -13.35
N GLY A 60 -47.12 35.89 -13.15
CA GLY A 60 -47.83 36.41 -11.97
C GLY A 60 -47.33 35.79 -10.66
N PRO A 61 -47.56 36.45 -9.51
CA PRO A 61 -47.09 35.97 -8.22
C PRO A 61 -47.64 34.57 -7.93
N ALA A 62 -46.74 33.60 -7.77
CA ALA A 62 -47.09 32.28 -7.29
C ALA A 62 -47.79 32.41 -5.92
N PRO A 63 -48.83 31.61 -5.63
CA PRO A 63 -49.53 31.67 -4.36
C PRO A 63 -48.56 31.36 -3.21
N SER A 64 -48.20 32.41 -2.47
CA SER A 64 -47.45 32.34 -1.22
C SER A 64 -48.37 31.72 -0.17
N GLY A 65 -48.18 30.44 0.16
CA GLY A 65 -49.11 29.78 1.07
C GLY A 65 -48.71 28.41 1.64
N ALA A 66 -47.73 27.71 1.08
CA ALA A 66 -47.16 26.54 1.77
C ALA A 66 -46.01 27.05 2.65
N VAL A 67 -46.26 27.20 3.95
CA VAL A 67 -45.19 27.38 4.93
C VAL A 67 -44.34 26.12 4.86
N ASP A 68 -43.10 26.26 4.41
CA ASP A 68 -42.15 25.16 4.42
C ASP A 68 -42.02 24.70 5.89
N PRO A 69 -42.35 23.45 6.23
CA PRO A 69 -42.30 22.99 7.61
C PRO A 69 -40.92 23.25 8.20
N ASP A 70 -40.89 23.68 9.47
CA ASP A 70 -39.65 23.87 10.23
C ASP A 70 -38.76 22.62 10.08
N PRO A 71 -37.46 22.77 9.76
CA PRO A 71 -36.53 21.65 9.60
C PRO A 71 -36.54 20.66 10.77
N THR A 72 -36.87 21.11 11.99
CA THR A 72 -37.04 20.24 13.16
C THR A 72 -38.23 19.30 13.06
N THR A 73 -39.38 19.79 12.55
CA THR A 73 -40.60 18.99 12.35
C THR A 73 -40.38 17.99 11.22
N ARG A 74 -39.76 18.44 10.12
CA ARG A 74 -39.37 17.58 9.00
C ARG A 74 -38.45 16.44 9.43
N GLY A 75 -37.44 16.72 10.25
CA GLY A 75 -36.53 15.69 10.77
C GLY A 75 -37.22 14.65 11.66
N ALA A 76 -38.20 15.07 12.47
CA ALA A 76 -38.96 14.16 13.31
C ALA A 76 -39.85 13.20 12.50
N ASP A 77 -40.49 13.68 11.45
CA ASP A 77 -41.32 12.87 10.55
C ASP A 77 -40.48 11.85 9.78
N VAL A 78 -39.32 12.27 9.25
CA VAL A 78 -38.36 11.36 8.57
C VAL A 78 -37.86 10.29 9.53
N ARG A 79 -37.49 10.65 10.77
CA ARG A 79 -37.06 9.68 11.78
C ARG A 79 -38.14 8.63 12.07
N ALA A 80 -39.39 9.05 12.25
CA ALA A 80 -40.50 8.12 12.50
C ALA A 80 -40.74 7.17 11.32
N ALA A 81 -40.53 7.65 10.08
CA ALA A 81 -40.60 6.80 8.89
C ALA A 81 -39.44 5.79 8.83
N LEU A 82 -38.22 6.21 9.13
CA LEU A 82 -37.04 5.33 9.18
C LEU A 82 -37.17 4.25 10.27
N ASP A 83 -37.61 4.63 11.48
CA ASP A 83 -37.85 3.70 12.59
C ASP A 83 -38.92 2.63 12.25
N ALA A 84 -39.80 2.91 11.28
CA ALA A 84 -40.85 1.99 10.84
C ALA A 84 -40.41 1.03 9.73
N LEU A 85 -39.20 1.20 9.17
CA LEU A 85 -38.71 0.34 8.10
C LEU A 85 -38.41 -1.08 8.62
N PRO A 86 -38.68 -2.14 7.82
CA PRO A 86 -38.38 -3.51 8.22
C PRO A 86 -36.90 -3.73 8.52
N GLY A 87 -36.60 -4.37 9.66
CA GLY A 87 -35.24 -4.72 10.04
C GLY A 87 -34.40 -3.59 10.63
N VAL A 88 -35.00 -2.42 10.90
CA VAL A 88 -34.37 -1.32 11.63
C VAL A 88 -34.60 -1.50 13.14
N ALA A 89 -33.54 -1.39 13.94
CA ALA A 89 -33.61 -1.34 15.40
C ALA A 89 -33.76 0.09 15.92
N SER A 90 -33.00 1.03 15.35
CA SER A 90 -33.06 2.44 15.70
C SER A 90 -32.65 3.33 14.53
N ALA A 91 -33.23 4.53 14.46
CA ALA A 91 -32.82 5.58 13.54
C ALA A 91 -32.55 6.91 14.27
N VAL A 92 -31.44 7.57 13.90
CA VAL A 92 -31.09 8.92 14.36
C VAL A 92 -31.08 9.84 13.14
N VAL A 93 -31.80 10.96 13.21
CA VAL A 93 -31.82 11.98 12.14
C VAL A 93 -31.29 13.29 12.69
N THR A 94 -30.25 13.82 12.07
CA THR A 94 -29.62 15.09 12.40
C THR A 94 -29.86 16.10 11.27
N PRO A 95 -30.72 17.11 11.48
CA PRO A 95 -30.90 18.16 10.49
C PRO A 95 -29.68 19.10 10.47
N SER A 96 -29.33 19.57 9.27
CA SER A 96 -28.28 20.57 9.04
C SER A 96 -28.78 21.69 8.14
N SER A 97 -28.02 22.78 8.03
CA SER A 97 -28.36 23.88 7.12
C SER A 97 -28.31 23.49 5.64
N SER A 98 -27.63 22.40 5.29
CA SER A 98 -27.49 21.90 3.92
C SER A 98 -28.34 20.68 3.59
N GLY A 99 -29.06 20.09 4.57
CA GLY A 99 -29.88 18.90 4.35
C GLY A 99 -30.00 18.01 5.60
N LEU A 100 -30.28 16.72 5.42
CA LEU A 100 -30.47 15.75 6.51
C LEU A 100 -29.36 14.70 6.53
N SER A 101 -28.88 14.34 7.72
CA SER A 101 -28.03 13.17 7.93
C SER A 101 -28.81 12.15 8.75
N ALA A 102 -28.75 10.88 8.36
CA ALA A 102 -29.41 9.79 9.06
C ALA A 102 -28.41 8.66 9.38
N GLU A 103 -28.53 8.11 10.58
CA GLU A 103 -27.86 6.89 11.01
C GLU A 103 -28.92 5.83 11.29
N LEU A 104 -28.74 4.64 10.72
CA LEU A 104 -29.68 3.54 10.74
C LEU A 104 -29.00 2.30 11.32
N GLU A 105 -29.44 1.85 12.48
CA GLU A 105 -28.96 0.60 13.09
C GLU A 105 -29.88 -0.56 12.67
N LEU A 106 -29.31 -1.57 12.02
CA LEU A 106 -30.02 -2.80 11.65
C LEU A 106 -30.24 -3.70 12.88
N ALA A 107 -31.41 -4.32 12.96
CA ALA A 107 -31.76 -5.22 14.05
C ALA A 107 -30.88 -6.48 14.09
N ALA A 108 -30.58 -6.94 15.30
CA ALA A 108 -29.88 -8.20 15.53
C ALA A 108 -30.89 -9.36 15.75
N PRO A 109 -30.67 -10.56 15.14
CA PRO A 109 -29.64 -10.86 14.16
C PRO A 109 -29.86 -10.09 12.85
N LEU A 110 -28.77 -9.76 12.15
CA LEU A 110 -28.82 -8.98 10.91
C LEU A 110 -29.85 -9.57 9.92
N PRO A 111 -30.65 -8.72 9.25
CA PRO A 111 -31.49 -9.15 8.15
C PRO A 111 -30.67 -9.82 7.05
N GLY A 112 -31.30 -10.69 6.25
CA GLY A 112 -30.62 -11.26 5.09
C GLY A 112 -30.17 -10.18 4.09
N PRO A 113 -29.10 -10.40 3.29
CA PRO A 113 -28.48 -9.38 2.43
C PRO A 113 -29.45 -8.54 1.60
N GLY A 114 -30.36 -9.20 0.86
CA GLY A 114 -31.33 -8.49 0.01
C GLY A 114 -32.43 -7.77 0.79
N ALA A 115 -32.72 -8.18 2.04
CA ALA A 115 -33.64 -7.45 2.90
C ALA A 115 -32.97 -6.18 3.45
N ALA A 116 -31.72 -6.29 3.93
CA ALA A 116 -30.95 -5.14 4.40
C ALA A 116 -30.73 -4.09 3.31
N GLN A 117 -30.43 -4.52 2.07
CA GLN A 117 -30.30 -3.59 0.94
C GLN A 117 -31.61 -2.86 0.64
N ARG A 118 -32.74 -3.57 0.57
CA ARG A 118 -34.04 -2.91 0.37
C ARG A 118 -34.36 -1.90 1.47
N THR A 119 -34.06 -2.22 2.74
CA THR A 119 -34.22 -1.28 3.86
C THR A 119 -33.37 -0.03 3.67
N ALA A 120 -32.13 -0.18 3.19
CA ALA A 120 -31.25 0.95 2.90
C ALA A 120 -31.73 1.78 1.69
N ASP A 121 -32.23 1.13 0.64
CA ASP A 121 -32.81 1.82 -0.53
C ASP A 121 -34.07 2.60 -0.14
N ASP A 122 -34.98 1.98 0.64
CA ASP A 122 -36.18 2.64 1.16
C ASP A 122 -35.81 3.85 2.06
N ALA A 123 -34.75 3.71 2.89
CA ALA A 123 -34.24 4.80 3.71
C ALA A 123 -33.65 5.94 2.86
N ARG A 124 -32.91 5.62 1.79
CA ARG A 124 -32.38 6.60 0.85
C ARG A 124 -33.51 7.37 0.15
N ASP A 125 -34.52 6.65 -0.34
CA ASP A 125 -35.65 7.25 -1.05
C ASP A 125 -36.44 8.23 -0.14
N LEU A 126 -36.50 7.98 1.17
CA LEU A 126 -37.06 8.91 2.16
C LEU A 126 -36.22 10.20 2.32
N LEU A 127 -34.89 10.10 2.17
CA LEU A 127 -33.95 11.21 2.33
C LEU A 127 -33.79 12.05 1.05
N GLU A 128 -33.84 11.46 -0.13
CA GLU A 128 -33.68 12.15 -1.42
C GLU A 128 -34.69 13.29 -1.62
N GLY A 129 -35.91 13.14 -1.09
CA GLY A 129 -36.92 14.20 -1.10
C GLY A 129 -36.58 15.43 -0.25
N GLN A 130 -35.48 15.42 0.50
CA GLN A 130 -35.17 16.42 1.55
C GLN A 130 -33.94 17.30 1.23
N GLY A 131 -33.32 17.15 0.05
CA GLY A 131 -32.14 17.93 -0.35
C GLY A 131 -30.86 17.09 -0.33
N ARG A 132 -29.72 17.67 0.10
CA ARG A 132 -28.48 16.89 0.29
C ARG A 132 -28.66 15.95 1.47
N TRP A 133 -28.12 14.74 1.37
CA TRP A 133 -28.30 13.73 2.40
C TRP A 133 -27.05 12.90 2.64
N GLN A 134 -27.00 12.30 3.84
CA GLN A 134 -26.02 11.30 4.26
C GLN A 134 -26.76 10.17 4.98
N LEU A 135 -26.39 8.93 4.68
CA LEU A 135 -26.94 7.72 5.30
C LEU A 135 -25.79 6.84 5.79
N LEU A 136 -25.73 6.60 7.09
CA LEU A 136 -24.85 5.61 7.71
C LEU A 136 -25.70 4.41 8.14
N VAL A 137 -25.46 3.25 7.57
CA VAL A 137 -26.08 1.98 7.98
C VAL A 137 -25.10 1.20 8.84
N THR A 138 -25.47 0.91 10.07
CA THR A 138 -24.68 0.11 11.01
C THR A 138 -25.39 -1.19 11.37
N GLY A 139 -24.64 -2.17 11.85
CA GLY A 139 -25.24 -3.39 12.37
C GLY A 139 -24.21 -4.36 12.92
N THR A 140 -24.67 -5.28 13.77
CA THR A 140 -23.82 -6.30 14.38
C THR A 140 -24.36 -7.70 14.11
N SER A 141 -23.49 -8.61 13.66
CA SER A 141 -23.85 -10.01 13.48
C SER A 141 -24.06 -10.70 14.83
N ALA A 142 -24.90 -11.74 14.86
CA ALA A 142 -24.94 -12.61 16.02
C ALA A 142 -23.56 -13.30 16.14
N GLY A 143 -22.93 -13.20 17.32
CA GLY A 143 -21.52 -13.58 17.50
C GLY A 143 -21.19 -14.94 16.89
N THR A 144 -20.16 -14.96 16.04
CA THR A 144 -19.59 -16.18 15.46
C THR A 144 -18.58 -16.81 16.42
N SER A 145 -17.95 -17.91 16.02
CA SER A 145 -16.81 -18.49 16.76
C SER A 145 -15.66 -17.49 16.91
N ALA A 146 -15.55 -16.55 15.97
CA ALA A 146 -14.61 -15.46 16.05
C ALA A 146 -15.14 -14.40 17.05
N GLY A 147 -16.42 -14.01 16.98
CA GLY A 147 -17.04 -13.03 17.86
C GLY A 147 -18.08 -12.19 17.11
N THR A 148 -18.44 -11.03 17.65
CA THR A 148 -19.35 -10.10 16.95
C THR A 148 -18.62 -9.43 15.78
N ALA A 149 -19.24 -9.39 14.61
CA ALA A 149 -18.78 -8.59 13.47
C ALA A 149 -19.64 -7.34 13.34
N ALA A 150 -19.04 -6.21 12.97
CA ALA A 150 -19.71 -4.95 12.71
C ALA A 150 -19.69 -4.61 11.22
N LEU A 151 -20.73 -3.93 10.74
CA LEU A 151 -20.73 -3.28 9.43
C LEU A 151 -21.03 -1.79 9.59
N GLU A 152 -20.41 -0.98 8.74
CA GLU A 152 -20.67 0.44 8.55
C GLU A 152 -20.69 0.73 7.04
N VAL A 153 -21.82 1.22 6.53
CA VAL A 153 -21.95 1.63 5.13
C VAL A 153 -22.40 3.08 5.07
N TYR A 154 -21.58 3.92 4.45
CA TYR A 154 -21.81 5.35 4.33
C TYR A 154 -22.11 5.73 2.87
N ALA A 155 -23.24 6.39 2.66
CA ALA A 155 -23.67 6.91 1.37
C ALA A 155 -24.08 8.38 1.48
N THR A 156 -23.83 9.17 0.44
CA THR A 156 -24.23 10.58 0.34
C THR A 156 -24.92 10.89 -0.99
N SER A 157 -25.63 12.02 -1.04
CA SER A 157 -26.30 12.50 -2.26
C SER A 157 -25.34 12.83 -3.41
N ASP A 158 -24.06 13.05 -3.11
CA ASP A 158 -23.04 13.41 -4.11
C ASP A 158 -22.24 12.19 -4.59
N ASP A 159 -22.50 11.01 -4.03
CA ASP A 159 -21.77 9.79 -4.36
C ASP A 159 -22.18 9.28 -5.76
N GLY A 160 -21.20 9.14 -6.65
CA GLY A 160 -21.36 8.36 -7.88
C GLY A 160 -21.36 6.84 -7.59
N PRO A 161 -21.56 5.98 -8.60
CA PRO A 161 -21.50 4.51 -8.47
C PRO A 161 -20.06 3.98 -8.23
N GLY A 162 -19.26 4.65 -7.39
CA GLY A 162 -17.86 4.35 -7.09
C GLY A 162 -17.67 3.04 -6.33
N LEU A 163 -16.80 3.03 -5.31
CA LEU A 163 -16.43 1.79 -4.59
C LEU A 163 -17.59 1.09 -3.87
N LEU A 164 -18.71 1.80 -3.67
CA LEU A 164 -19.95 1.24 -3.13
C LEU A 164 -20.62 0.23 -4.07
N GLY A 165 -20.39 0.29 -5.39
CA GLY A 165 -21.08 -0.52 -6.42
C GLY A 165 -22.62 -0.51 -6.31
N THR A 166 -23.30 -1.54 -6.80
CA THR A 166 -24.77 -1.53 -6.92
C THR A 166 -25.51 -1.84 -5.62
N ASP A 167 -24.97 -2.73 -4.79
CA ASP A 167 -25.66 -3.20 -3.57
C ASP A 167 -24.73 -3.21 -2.33
N PRO A 168 -24.22 -2.04 -1.89
CA PRO A 168 -23.19 -1.96 -0.86
C PRO A 168 -23.62 -2.61 0.47
N VAL A 169 -24.87 -2.42 0.89
CA VAL A 169 -25.40 -2.95 2.16
C VAL A 169 -25.60 -4.46 2.09
N ALA A 170 -26.14 -4.99 0.98
CA ALA A 170 -26.22 -6.44 0.82
C ALA A 170 -24.85 -7.11 0.91
N HIS A 171 -23.82 -6.50 0.32
CA HIS A 171 -22.48 -7.07 0.32
C HIS A 171 -21.81 -6.96 1.69
N ALA A 172 -21.95 -5.82 2.37
CA ALA A 172 -21.48 -5.68 3.75
C ALA A 172 -22.09 -6.77 4.65
N VAL A 173 -23.41 -7.01 4.54
CA VAL A 173 -24.10 -8.07 5.27
C VAL A 173 -23.58 -9.47 4.91
N ARG A 174 -23.30 -9.75 3.62
CA ARG A 174 -22.69 -11.03 3.20
C ARG A 174 -21.31 -11.23 3.84
N LEU A 175 -20.48 -10.19 3.83
CA LEU A 175 -19.12 -10.23 4.37
C LEU A 175 -19.12 -10.45 5.88
N VAL A 176 -19.90 -9.68 6.66
CA VAL A 176 -19.96 -9.88 8.13
C VAL A 176 -20.66 -11.18 8.55
N GLY A 177 -21.36 -11.84 7.62
CA GLY A 177 -21.88 -13.19 7.81
C GLY A 177 -20.80 -14.28 7.73
N HIS A 178 -19.61 -13.96 7.25
CA HIS A 178 -18.47 -14.88 7.21
C HIS A 178 -17.75 -14.89 8.57
N ASP A 179 -17.49 -16.09 9.12
CA ASP A 179 -16.90 -16.26 10.47
C ASP A 179 -15.57 -15.52 10.66
N GLY A 180 -14.79 -15.38 9.59
CA GLY A 180 -13.50 -14.70 9.61
C GLY A 180 -13.57 -13.16 9.60
N VAL A 181 -14.73 -12.53 9.43
CA VAL A 181 -14.84 -11.07 9.31
C VAL A 181 -15.20 -10.42 10.65
N ARG A 182 -14.62 -9.25 10.93
CA ARG A 182 -14.78 -8.48 12.17
C ARG A 182 -15.40 -7.13 11.95
N SER A 183 -14.97 -6.45 10.91
CA SER A 183 -15.47 -5.14 10.54
C SER A 183 -15.50 -5.01 9.04
N VAL A 184 -16.53 -4.34 8.53
CA VAL A 184 -16.62 -3.93 7.13
C VAL A 184 -17.02 -2.46 7.11
N VAL A 185 -16.17 -1.62 6.52
CA VAL A 185 -16.45 -0.19 6.35
C VAL A 185 -16.46 0.13 4.85
N LEU A 186 -17.62 0.54 4.34
CA LEU A 186 -17.80 0.93 2.95
C LEU A 186 -18.21 2.40 2.85
N THR A 187 -17.49 3.16 2.05
CA THR A 187 -17.82 4.55 1.67
C THR A 187 -17.60 4.72 0.17
N ALA A 188 -17.96 5.87 -0.40
CA ALA A 188 -17.66 6.15 -1.81
C ALA A 188 -16.16 6.12 -2.15
N GLU A 189 -15.30 6.40 -1.17
CA GLU A 189 -13.85 6.51 -1.31
C GLU A 189 -13.08 5.31 -0.72
N ARG A 190 -13.74 4.47 0.08
CA ARG A 190 -13.08 3.41 0.84
C ARG A 190 -13.87 2.12 0.89
N ALA A 191 -13.17 1.01 0.78
CA ALA A 191 -13.68 -0.32 1.10
C ALA A 191 -12.66 -1.03 2.00
N ASP A 192 -12.89 -1.01 3.30
CA ASP A 192 -12.00 -1.56 4.31
C ASP A 192 -12.63 -2.80 4.96
N VAL A 193 -11.89 -3.89 5.02
CA VAL A 193 -12.33 -5.14 5.64
C VAL A 193 -11.33 -5.58 6.70
N GLU A 194 -11.83 -5.78 7.92
CA GLU A 194 -11.05 -6.33 9.02
C GLU A 194 -11.42 -7.80 9.25
N VAL A 195 -10.42 -8.67 9.28
CA VAL A 195 -10.56 -10.12 9.48
C VAL A 195 -9.96 -10.57 10.81
N ALA A 196 -10.42 -11.70 11.33
CA ALA A 196 -10.04 -12.19 12.65
C ALA A 196 -8.58 -12.66 12.71
N THR A 197 -8.13 -13.38 11.69
CA THR A 197 -6.79 -13.98 11.65
C THR A 197 -6.19 -13.90 10.24
N ALA A 198 -4.87 -14.05 10.12
CA ALA A 198 -4.20 -14.00 8.81
C ALA A 198 -4.70 -15.07 7.81
N PRO A 199 -5.00 -16.32 8.23
CA PRO A 199 -5.64 -17.31 7.35
C PRO A 199 -6.99 -16.87 6.76
N ASP A 200 -7.71 -15.94 7.41
CA ASP A 200 -9.00 -15.45 6.93
C ASP A 200 -8.87 -14.45 5.77
N LEU A 201 -7.67 -13.90 5.52
CA LEU A 201 -7.43 -12.94 4.44
C LEU A 201 -7.84 -13.48 3.07
N LEU A 202 -7.47 -14.74 2.77
CA LEU A 202 -7.75 -15.38 1.48
C LEU A 202 -9.25 -15.60 1.21
N PRO A 203 -10.00 -16.34 2.04
CA PRO A 203 -11.41 -16.62 1.76
C PRO A 203 -12.22 -15.33 1.70
N VAL A 204 -11.91 -14.34 2.56
CA VAL A 204 -12.60 -13.05 2.56
C VAL A 204 -12.29 -12.24 1.30
N ALA A 205 -11.03 -12.19 0.85
CA ALA A 205 -10.69 -11.57 -0.44
C ALA A 205 -11.38 -12.26 -1.62
N GLY A 206 -11.52 -13.59 -1.58
CA GLY A 206 -12.29 -14.36 -2.56
C GLY A 206 -13.74 -13.89 -2.67
N LEU A 207 -14.42 -13.71 -1.53
CA LEU A 207 -15.80 -13.19 -1.50
C LEU A 207 -15.90 -11.79 -2.13
N VAL A 208 -14.92 -10.91 -1.87
CA VAL A 208 -14.94 -9.57 -2.44
C VAL A 208 -14.70 -9.58 -3.96
N ARG A 209 -13.84 -10.48 -4.45
CA ARG A 209 -13.64 -10.66 -5.91
C ARG A 209 -14.87 -11.21 -6.60
N ASP A 210 -15.56 -12.18 -6.01
CA ASP A 210 -16.81 -12.75 -6.55
C ASP A 210 -17.89 -11.68 -6.70
N ASP A 211 -17.84 -10.67 -5.83
CA ASP A 211 -18.72 -9.51 -5.84
C ASP A 211 -18.27 -8.39 -6.81
N GLY A 212 -17.12 -8.54 -7.47
CA GLY A 212 -16.61 -7.60 -8.48
C GLY A 212 -16.21 -6.22 -7.95
N ARG A 213 -15.88 -6.12 -6.65
CA ARG A 213 -15.45 -4.86 -6.02
C ARG A 213 -13.95 -4.84 -5.81
N GLY A 214 -13.36 -3.65 -5.77
CA GLY A 214 -12.01 -3.46 -5.23
C GLY A 214 -12.02 -3.24 -3.72
N LEU A 215 -10.84 -3.22 -3.10
CA LEU A 215 -10.64 -2.99 -1.67
C LEU A 215 -9.59 -1.91 -1.45
N THR A 216 -9.88 -0.97 -0.57
CA THR A 216 -8.87 -0.04 -0.05
C THR A 216 -7.96 -0.74 0.94
N SER A 217 -8.51 -1.60 1.80
CA SER A 217 -7.70 -2.43 2.66
C SER A 217 -8.38 -3.73 3.07
N ILE A 218 -7.56 -4.76 3.32
CA ILE A 218 -7.95 -5.98 4.02
C ILE A 218 -6.90 -6.29 5.08
N VAL A 219 -7.27 -6.25 6.35
CA VAL A 219 -6.34 -6.30 7.48
C VAL A 219 -6.79 -7.27 8.55
N VAL A 220 -5.84 -7.83 9.31
CA VAL A 220 -6.11 -8.64 10.50
C VAL A 220 -6.34 -7.73 11.70
N THR A 221 -7.30 -8.08 12.56
CA THR A 221 -7.58 -7.37 13.80
C THR A 221 -6.34 -7.10 14.64
N GLY A 222 -6.20 -5.86 15.10
CA GLY A 222 -5.01 -5.39 15.79
C GLY A 222 -3.86 -4.97 14.87
N TYR A 223 -4.08 -4.92 13.55
CA TYR A 223 -3.19 -4.35 12.53
C TYR A 223 -1.81 -5.01 12.37
N GLY A 224 -1.68 -6.29 12.71
CA GLY A 224 -0.42 -7.04 12.54
C GLY A 224 -0.15 -7.52 11.12
N ALA A 225 -1.19 -7.68 10.28
CA ALA A 225 -1.03 -8.19 8.92
C ALA A 225 -2.10 -7.61 8.00
N GLY A 226 -1.76 -7.30 6.75
CA GLY A 226 -2.78 -6.87 5.79
C GLY A 226 -2.24 -6.42 4.44
N SER A 227 -3.17 -6.02 3.59
CA SER A 227 -2.90 -5.45 2.28
C SER A 227 -3.71 -4.17 2.08
N PHE A 228 -3.10 -3.21 1.39
CA PHE A 228 -3.62 -1.87 1.16
C PHE A 228 -3.52 -1.52 -0.33
N ASP A 229 -4.58 -0.96 -0.89
CA ASP A 229 -4.59 -0.38 -2.23
C ASP A 229 -5.17 1.04 -2.15
N GLY A 230 -4.32 2.05 -2.32
CA GLY A 230 -4.68 3.44 -2.05
C GLY A 230 -5.81 3.98 -2.93
N ASP A 231 -6.09 3.37 -4.08
CA ASP A 231 -7.22 3.76 -4.94
C ASP A 231 -8.46 2.87 -4.79
N GLY A 232 -8.35 1.79 -4.02
CA GLY A 232 -9.42 0.82 -3.77
C GLY A 232 -9.93 0.09 -5.01
N THR A 233 -9.20 0.11 -6.14
CA THR A 233 -9.70 -0.40 -7.42
C THR A 233 -9.46 -1.89 -7.64
N SER A 234 -8.58 -2.50 -6.84
CA SER A 234 -8.22 -3.91 -6.99
C SER A 234 -8.42 -4.70 -5.69
N VAL A 235 -8.50 -6.03 -5.81
CA VAL A 235 -8.39 -6.94 -4.67
C VAL A 235 -7.03 -7.61 -4.77
N PRO A 236 -6.26 -7.71 -3.67
CA PRO A 236 -4.93 -8.31 -3.69
C PRO A 236 -4.97 -9.75 -4.20
N ASP A 237 -3.97 -10.20 -4.96
CA ASP A 237 -3.90 -11.58 -5.47
C ASP A 237 -3.77 -12.62 -4.36
N ASP A 238 -4.28 -13.84 -4.59
CA ASP A 238 -4.18 -14.94 -3.62
C ASP A 238 -2.73 -15.28 -3.27
N ALA A 239 -1.80 -15.18 -4.23
CA ALA A 239 -0.38 -15.43 -3.99
C ALA A 239 0.21 -14.42 -3.00
N VAL A 240 -0.18 -13.14 -3.10
CA VAL A 240 0.24 -12.08 -2.18
C VAL A 240 -0.37 -12.32 -0.80
N LEU A 241 -1.67 -12.61 -0.71
CA LEU A 241 -2.32 -12.84 0.58
C LEU A 241 -1.78 -14.10 1.29
N ARG A 242 -1.41 -15.14 0.54
CA ARG A 242 -0.71 -16.32 1.10
C ARG A 242 0.64 -15.93 1.67
N LEU A 243 1.43 -15.17 0.92
CA LEU A 243 2.72 -14.67 1.38
C LEU A 243 2.57 -13.81 2.65
N VAL A 244 1.60 -12.88 2.68
CA VAL A 244 1.31 -12.04 3.86
C VAL A 244 0.95 -12.93 5.06
N ALA A 245 0.10 -13.94 4.89
CA ALA A 245 -0.27 -14.86 5.96
C ALA A 245 0.92 -15.72 6.45
N ASP A 246 1.73 -16.24 5.53
CA ASP A 246 2.92 -17.04 5.87
C ASP A 246 3.98 -16.23 6.61
N VAL A 247 4.18 -14.96 6.20
CA VAL A 247 5.07 -14.01 6.88
C VAL A 247 4.53 -13.70 8.27
N ALA A 248 3.24 -13.38 8.40
CA ALA A 248 2.58 -13.09 9.67
C ALA A 248 2.63 -14.26 10.66
N ALA A 249 2.64 -15.50 10.17
CA ALA A 249 2.72 -16.71 11.00
C ALA A 249 4.10 -16.92 11.63
N ARG A 250 5.13 -16.16 11.23
CA ARG A 250 6.47 -16.28 11.81
C ARG A 250 6.51 -15.62 13.18
N ALA A 251 6.97 -16.37 14.19
CA ALA A 251 7.00 -15.91 15.59
C ALA A 251 7.78 -14.61 15.83
N THR A 252 8.69 -14.23 14.94
CA THR A 252 9.50 -13.03 15.06
C THR A 252 8.86 -11.81 14.40
N VAL A 253 7.85 -11.99 13.54
CA VAL A 253 7.19 -10.91 12.80
C VAL A 253 6.12 -10.28 13.69
N THR A 254 6.17 -8.95 13.81
CA THR A 254 5.17 -8.16 14.55
C THR A 254 4.22 -7.43 13.62
N GLN A 255 4.66 -7.10 12.41
CA GLN A 255 3.83 -6.47 11.40
C GLN A 255 4.21 -6.93 9.99
N VAL A 256 3.22 -7.12 9.12
CA VAL A 256 3.42 -7.27 7.68
C VAL A 256 2.34 -6.49 6.92
N ALA A 257 2.77 -5.66 5.98
CA ALA A 257 1.88 -4.84 5.17
C ALA A 257 2.28 -4.97 3.70
N HIS A 258 1.32 -5.33 2.86
CA HIS A 258 1.46 -5.22 1.41
C HIS A 258 0.79 -3.91 0.95
N GLU A 259 1.53 -3.07 0.25
CA GLU A 259 1.01 -1.87 -0.43
C GLU A 259 0.98 -2.14 -1.93
N ALA A 260 -0.21 -2.31 -2.52
CA ALA A 260 -0.37 -2.60 -3.94
C ALA A 260 0.04 -1.42 -4.83
N ARG A 261 -0.16 -0.20 -4.34
CA ARG A 261 0.19 1.05 -5.02
C ARG A 261 0.70 2.07 -4.03
N ARG A 262 1.78 2.75 -4.40
CA ARG A 262 2.40 3.81 -3.59
C ARG A 262 2.48 5.11 -4.37
N SER A 263 2.22 6.22 -3.69
CA SER A 263 2.50 7.57 -4.22
C SER A 263 3.98 7.96 -4.09
N GLY A 264 4.77 7.14 -3.39
CA GLY A 264 6.21 7.32 -3.17
C GLY A 264 7.10 6.53 -4.13
N VAL A 265 8.40 6.51 -3.85
CA VAL A 265 9.36 5.59 -4.48
C VAL A 265 9.76 4.57 -3.41
N PRO A 266 9.63 3.26 -3.65
CA PRO A 266 9.15 2.59 -4.87
C PRO A 266 7.69 2.92 -5.22
N SER A 267 7.37 3.03 -6.51
CA SER A 267 6.00 3.23 -7.00
C SER A 267 5.26 1.91 -7.23
N GLY A 268 5.98 0.80 -7.28
CA GLY A 268 5.44 -0.54 -7.42
C GLY A 268 4.93 -1.14 -6.10
N PRO A 269 4.35 -2.34 -6.16
CA PRO A 269 3.93 -3.08 -4.98
C PRO A 269 5.09 -3.32 -4.02
N LEU A 270 4.85 -3.12 -2.72
CA LEU A 270 5.85 -3.33 -1.68
C LEU A 270 5.31 -4.18 -0.53
N LEU A 271 6.06 -5.19 -0.12
CA LEU A 271 5.85 -5.91 1.12
C LEU A 271 6.77 -5.36 2.23
N THR A 272 6.20 -4.64 3.19
CA THR A 272 6.92 -4.17 4.38
C THR A 272 6.72 -5.16 5.51
N VAL A 273 7.82 -5.61 6.12
CA VAL A 273 7.81 -6.56 7.24
C VAL A 273 8.58 -5.98 8.42
N VAL A 274 7.95 -5.92 9.59
CA VAL A 274 8.59 -5.53 10.84
C VAL A 274 8.78 -6.77 11.71
N SER A 275 10.01 -7.01 12.14
CA SER A 275 10.43 -8.21 12.85
C SER A 275 11.28 -7.85 14.08
N THR A 276 11.15 -8.66 15.13
CA THR A 276 11.99 -8.62 16.33
C THR A 276 13.30 -9.40 16.17
N ALA A 277 13.44 -10.16 15.09
CA ALA A 277 14.68 -10.86 14.72
C ALA A 277 15.50 -10.11 13.68
N ASP A 278 16.75 -10.57 13.49
CA ASP A 278 17.66 -10.09 12.47
C ASP A 278 16.98 -10.05 11.07
N PRO A 279 16.90 -8.87 10.43
CA PRO A 279 16.26 -8.71 9.13
C PRO A 279 16.97 -9.51 8.03
N ALA A 280 18.27 -9.79 8.12
CA ALA A 280 18.99 -10.56 7.11
C ALA A 280 18.54 -12.02 7.06
N THR A 281 18.23 -12.60 8.23
CA THR A 281 17.69 -13.96 8.33
C THR A 281 16.31 -14.07 7.69
N LEU A 282 15.43 -13.08 7.90
CA LEU A 282 14.10 -13.08 7.32
C LEU A 282 14.11 -12.76 5.81
N ALA A 283 14.96 -11.82 5.37
CA ALA A 283 15.17 -11.52 3.95
C ALA A 283 15.69 -12.75 3.18
N ARG A 284 16.62 -13.52 3.74
CA ARG A 284 17.10 -14.78 3.14
C ARG A 284 16.00 -15.82 3.04
N TRP A 285 15.13 -15.90 4.04
CA TRP A 285 13.96 -16.78 3.98
C TRP A 285 12.99 -16.33 2.88
N LEU A 286 12.65 -15.03 2.80
CA LEU A 286 11.79 -14.47 1.75
C LEU A 286 12.34 -14.80 0.35
N ALA A 287 13.63 -14.57 0.13
CA ALA A 287 14.28 -14.89 -1.15
C ALA A 287 14.24 -16.39 -1.52
N ALA A 288 14.13 -17.28 -0.53
CA ALA A 288 14.00 -18.71 -0.73
C ALA A 288 12.54 -19.19 -0.79
N THR A 289 11.57 -18.32 -0.47
CA THR A 289 10.15 -18.64 -0.52
C THR A 289 9.70 -18.72 -1.97
N GLY A 290 9.13 -19.86 -2.36
CA GLY A 290 8.44 -19.99 -3.65
C GLY A 290 7.21 -19.08 -3.68
N TYR A 291 7.32 -17.95 -4.37
CA TYR A 291 6.24 -16.98 -4.51
C TYR A 291 5.73 -16.99 -5.95
N ASP A 292 4.47 -17.40 -6.10
CA ASP A 292 3.84 -17.62 -7.42
C ASP A 292 3.06 -16.39 -7.94
N GLY A 293 3.23 -15.21 -7.33
CA GLY A 293 2.54 -13.99 -7.75
C GLY A 293 3.32 -13.16 -8.77
N PRO A 294 2.87 -11.93 -9.08
CA PRO A 294 3.66 -10.95 -9.84
C PRO A 294 4.90 -10.50 -9.06
N PRO A 295 6.00 -10.08 -9.70
CA PRO A 295 7.20 -9.60 -9.02
C PRO A 295 6.88 -8.59 -7.91
N LEU A 296 7.49 -8.77 -6.74
CA LEU A 296 7.14 -8.03 -5.53
C LEU A 296 8.40 -7.56 -4.82
N ALA A 297 8.57 -6.25 -4.66
CA ALA A 297 9.61 -5.71 -3.80
C ALA A 297 9.27 -5.99 -2.32
N TYR A 298 10.29 -6.15 -1.49
CA TYR A 298 10.11 -6.25 -0.04
C TYR A 298 11.13 -5.42 0.72
N GLN A 299 10.75 -5.01 1.93
CA GLN A 299 11.59 -4.39 2.94
C GLN A 299 11.34 -5.07 4.28
N VAL A 300 12.39 -5.56 4.91
CA VAL A 300 12.38 -6.14 6.25
C VAL A 300 13.09 -5.19 7.20
N GLN A 301 12.35 -4.71 8.18
CA GLN A 301 12.87 -3.91 9.28
C GLN A 301 12.97 -4.77 10.52
N GLY A 302 14.06 -4.68 11.26
CA GLY A 302 14.19 -5.36 12.52
C GLY A 302 15.35 -4.87 13.37
N ILE A 303 15.62 -5.61 14.43
CA ILE A 303 16.71 -5.34 15.36
C ILE A 303 17.81 -6.38 15.08
N ALA A 304 19.02 -5.91 14.78
CA ALA A 304 20.20 -6.74 14.60
C ALA A 304 20.71 -7.28 15.95
N ASP A 305 21.61 -8.26 15.91
CA ASP A 305 22.14 -8.92 17.11
C ASP A 305 22.85 -7.97 18.09
N ASP A 306 23.33 -6.83 17.60
CA ASP A 306 23.96 -5.76 18.39
C ASP A 306 22.97 -4.75 18.98
N GLY A 307 21.67 -4.93 18.73
CA GLY A 307 20.60 -4.04 19.17
C GLY A 307 20.35 -2.85 18.24
N ALA A 308 21.08 -2.70 17.13
CA ALA A 308 20.85 -1.66 16.16
C ALA A 308 19.59 -1.97 15.31
N SER A 309 18.85 -0.93 14.93
CA SER A 309 17.81 -1.06 13.90
C SER A 309 18.49 -1.28 12.56
N ALA A 310 18.05 -2.28 11.80
CA ALA A 310 18.56 -2.58 10.47
C ALA A 310 17.41 -2.82 9.49
N THR A 311 17.66 -2.50 8.22
CA THR A 311 16.74 -2.78 7.11
C THR A 311 17.40 -3.73 6.13
N ARG A 312 16.61 -4.64 5.55
CA ARG A 312 17.00 -5.50 4.44
C ARG A 312 15.94 -5.47 3.35
N SER A 313 16.37 -5.13 2.15
CA SER A 313 15.51 -4.94 1.00
C SER A 313 15.79 -6.01 -0.07
N GLY A 314 14.82 -6.27 -0.92
CA GLY A 314 15.00 -7.19 -2.05
C GLY A 314 13.76 -7.31 -2.92
N THR A 315 13.78 -8.27 -3.84
CA THR A 315 12.67 -8.54 -4.74
C THR A 315 12.37 -10.04 -4.76
N LEU A 316 11.08 -10.36 -4.81
CA LEU A 316 10.57 -11.69 -5.09
C LEU A 316 10.28 -11.77 -6.60
N PRO A 317 10.87 -12.73 -7.32
CA PRO A 317 10.76 -12.81 -8.77
C PRO A 317 9.34 -13.08 -9.29
N GLY A 318 8.49 -13.76 -8.50
CA GLY A 318 7.16 -14.16 -8.94
C GLY A 318 7.13 -15.35 -9.90
N ALA A 319 5.94 -15.82 -10.29
CA ALA A 319 5.76 -17.01 -11.14
C ALA A 319 6.26 -16.84 -12.59
N SER A 320 6.22 -15.62 -13.14
CA SER A 320 6.71 -15.32 -14.49
C SER A 320 8.18 -14.88 -14.52
N GLY A 321 8.72 -14.47 -13.37
CA GLY A 321 10.04 -13.89 -13.25
C GLY A 321 11.09 -14.87 -12.76
N ALA A 322 10.94 -16.18 -13.02
CA ALA A 322 12.02 -17.13 -12.82
C ALA A 322 13.30 -16.49 -13.34
N ALA A 323 14.24 -16.21 -12.41
CA ALA A 323 15.43 -15.42 -12.69
C ALA A 323 15.97 -15.90 -14.02
N ALA A 324 15.86 -15.07 -15.07
CA ALA A 324 16.23 -15.49 -16.40
C ALA A 324 17.70 -15.85 -16.29
N GLY A 325 17.98 -17.15 -16.27
CA GLY A 325 19.34 -17.63 -16.13
C GLY A 325 20.18 -16.96 -17.21
N ALA A 326 21.45 -16.71 -16.90
CA ALA A 326 22.36 -16.04 -17.82
C ALA A 326 22.17 -16.63 -19.25
N PRO A 327 21.88 -15.79 -20.26
CA PRO A 327 21.58 -16.28 -21.60
C PRO A 327 22.75 -17.11 -22.15
N ALA A 328 22.48 -17.95 -23.14
CA ALA A 328 23.57 -18.65 -23.83
C ALA A 328 24.57 -17.63 -24.40
N GLY A 329 25.86 -17.79 -24.08
CA GLY A 329 26.89 -16.82 -24.45
C GLY A 329 26.90 -15.55 -23.59
N ALA A 330 26.30 -15.58 -22.39
CA ALA A 330 26.32 -14.49 -21.43
C ALA A 330 27.75 -13.97 -21.17
N CYS A 331 27.91 -12.64 -21.15
CA CYS A 331 29.15 -12.02 -20.73
C CYS A 331 29.41 -12.36 -19.25
N ALA A 332 30.57 -12.93 -18.94
CA ALA A 332 30.99 -13.10 -17.55
C ALA A 332 31.45 -11.76 -16.96
N ALA A 333 31.37 -11.59 -15.64
CA ALA A 333 31.86 -10.36 -15.00
C ALA A 333 33.35 -10.11 -15.28
N ALA A 334 34.17 -11.17 -15.33
CA ALA A 334 35.60 -11.07 -15.63
C ALA A 334 35.92 -10.68 -17.09
N ASP A 335 34.94 -10.78 -18.00
CA ASP A 335 35.06 -10.48 -19.42
C ASP A 335 34.67 -9.02 -19.77
N LEU A 336 34.22 -8.27 -18.75
CA LEU A 336 33.70 -6.92 -18.90
C LEU A 336 34.53 -5.92 -18.10
N SER A 337 34.72 -4.73 -18.67
CA SER A 337 34.96 -3.52 -17.88
C SER A 337 33.66 -2.75 -17.73
N VAL A 338 33.36 -2.32 -16.51
CA VAL A 338 32.19 -1.48 -16.22
C VAL A 338 32.66 -0.16 -15.62
N THR A 339 32.17 0.95 -16.17
CA THR A 339 32.46 2.31 -15.68
C THR A 339 31.18 3.05 -15.36
N ALA A 340 31.28 4.03 -14.45
CA ALA A 340 30.19 4.92 -14.08
C ALA A 340 30.46 6.35 -14.59
N GLY A 341 29.47 6.96 -15.23
CA GLY A 341 29.55 8.31 -15.78
C GLY A 341 28.19 8.96 -16.00
N GLY A 342 28.16 10.12 -16.67
CA GLY A 342 26.90 10.77 -17.06
C GLY A 342 26.02 11.17 -15.88
N PHE A 343 26.62 11.64 -14.79
CA PHE A 343 25.88 12.09 -13.61
C PHE A 343 25.05 13.33 -13.95
N ASP A 344 23.77 13.30 -13.63
CA ASP A 344 22.89 14.46 -13.73
C ASP A 344 21.94 14.51 -12.52
N ALA A 345 21.57 15.70 -12.10
CA ALA A 345 20.63 15.96 -11.03
C ALA A 345 19.57 16.96 -11.50
N ALA A 346 18.38 16.44 -11.83
CA ALA A 346 17.29 17.24 -12.37
C ALA A 346 15.95 16.84 -11.73
N LEU A 347 15.11 17.85 -11.45
CA LEU A 347 13.73 17.67 -10.94
C LEU A 347 13.65 16.77 -9.68
N GLY A 348 14.64 16.85 -8.80
CA GLY A 348 14.68 16.06 -7.56
C GLY A 348 15.09 14.60 -7.75
N ARG A 349 15.49 14.20 -8.96
CA ARG A 349 16.11 12.88 -9.24
C ARG A 349 17.57 13.05 -9.62
N ARG A 350 18.34 11.99 -9.37
CA ARG A 350 19.73 11.86 -9.80
C ARG A 350 19.86 10.63 -10.69
N PHE A 351 20.78 10.71 -11.63
CA PHE A 351 21.03 9.68 -12.63
C PHE A 351 22.51 9.38 -12.69
N LEU A 352 22.87 8.13 -12.96
CA LEU A 352 24.22 7.66 -13.21
C LEU A 352 24.15 6.61 -14.32
N THR A 353 24.97 6.74 -15.34
CA THR A 353 25.06 5.76 -16.43
C THR A 353 26.17 4.76 -16.14
N LEU A 354 25.81 3.48 -16.10
CA LEU A 354 26.75 2.37 -16.10
C LEU A 354 27.04 1.99 -17.55
N THR A 355 28.31 1.90 -17.93
CA THR A 355 28.74 1.49 -19.27
C THR A 355 29.55 0.20 -19.15
N ALA A 356 29.04 -0.90 -19.70
CA ALA A 356 29.76 -2.15 -19.83
C ALA A 356 30.44 -2.22 -21.20
N ARG A 357 31.69 -2.70 -21.23
CA ARG A 357 32.46 -2.96 -22.45
C ARG A 357 32.94 -4.40 -22.46
N ASN A 358 32.76 -5.08 -23.58
CA ASN A 358 33.34 -6.42 -23.80
C ASN A 358 34.84 -6.29 -24.09
N ASP A 359 35.68 -6.81 -23.19
CA ASP A 359 37.14 -6.77 -23.30
C ASP A 359 37.75 -8.06 -23.88
N THR A 360 36.91 -9.01 -24.25
CA THR A 360 37.34 -10.26 -24.88
C THR A 360 37.48 -10.13 -26.40
N ALA A 361 38.06 -11.16 -27.02
CA ALA A 361 38.12 -11.28 -28.47
C ALA A 361 36.87 -11.93 -29.09
N GLY A 362 35.94 -12.43 -28.27
CA GLY A 362 34.70 -13.07 -28.70
C GLY A 362 33.48 -12.16 -28.50
N ALA A 363 32.37 -12.45 -29.17
CA ALA A 363 31.10 -11.83 -28.84
C ALA A 363 30.51 -12.44 -27.56
N CYS A 364 29.79 -11.65 -26.78
CA CYS A 364 29.03 -12.12 -25.62
C CYS A 364 27.71 -11.36 -25.50
N VAL A 365 26.78 -11.86 -24.69
CA VAL A 365 25.42 -11.31 -24.57
C VAL A 365 25.22 -10.73 -23.16
N LEU A 366 24.61 -9.55 -23.08
CA LEU A 366 24.00 -8.99 -21.87
C LEU A 366 22.48 -9.07 -21.98
N SER A 367 21.76 -9.18 -20.87
CA SER A 367 20.29 -9.18 -20.90
C SER A 367 19.73 -8.66 -19.58
N GLY A 368 18.58 -7.97 -19.66
CA GLY A 368 17.92 -7.45 -18.48
C GLY A 368 18.65 -6.26 -17.85
N PRO A 369 18.16 -5.80 -16.68
CA PRO A 369 18.89 -4.88 -15.82
C PRO A 369 20.05 -5.60 -15.10
N PRO A 370 21.21 -4.94 -14.93
CA PRO A 370 22.26 -5.47 -14.06
C PRO A 370 21.82 -5.47 -12.59
N GLY A 371 22.35 -6.43 -11.82
CA GLY A 371 22.32 -6.32 -10.37
C GLY A 371 23.33 -5.28 -9.89
N VAL A 372 22.96 -4.48 -8.90
CA VAL A 372 23.86 -3.49 -8.30
C VAL A 372 23.79 -3.61 -6.79
N ARG A 373 24.95 -3.81 -6.15
CA ARG A 373 25.10 -3.67 -4.70
C ARG A 373 25.94 -2.44 -4.40
N PHE A 374 25.62 -1.77 -3.30
CA PHE A 374 26.14 -0.44 -2.99
C PHE A 374 27.10 -0.53 -1.81
N VAL A 375 28.31 0.00 -1.94
CA VAL A 375 29.32 -0.03 -0.90
C VAL A 375 29.63 1.39 -0.44
N ALA A 376 29.42 1.64 0.85
CA ALA A 376 29.65 2.91 1.49
C ALA A 376 31.13 3.23 1.72
N SER A 377 31.43 4.46 2.08
CA SER A 377 32.78 4.97 2.34
C SER A 377 33.50 4.29 3.51
N ASP A 378 32.76 3.67 4.43
CA ASP A 378 33.29 2.85 5.52
C ASP A 378 33.54 1.38 5.10
N GLY A 379 33.24 1.04 3.84
CA GLY A 379 33.39 -0.30 3.27
C GLY A 379 32.21 -1.23 3.54
N ALA A 380 31.17 -0.78 4.26
CA ALA A 380 29.97 -1.57 4.48
C ALA A 380 29.07 -1.59 3.23
N GLU A 381 28.40 -2.72 3.00
CA GLU A 381 27.32 -2.77 2.01
C GLU A 381 26.08 -2.07 2.55
N THR A 382 25.52 -1.18 1.74
CA THR A 382 24.34 -0.38 2.06
C THR A 382 23.07 -1.07 1.56
N ASP A 383 22.06 -1.18 2.41
CA ASP A 383 20.76 -1.74 2.05
C ASP A 383 19.98 -0.74 1.20
N ILE A 384 20.09 -0.86 -0.12
CA ILE A 384 19.30 -0.07 -1.07
C ILE A 384 18.32 -1.01 -1.75
N LEU A 385 17.03 -0.65 -1.73
CA LEU A 385 16.03 -1.32 -2.55
C LEU A 385 16.28 -0.96 -4.02
N LEU A 386 16.84 -1.91 -4.77
CA LEU A 386 17.09 -1.78 -6.20
C LEU A 386 15.91 -2.36 -7.01
N GLU A 387 15.24 -1.52 -7.77
CA GLU A 387 14.11 -1.91 -8.63
C GLU A 387 14.47 -1.82 -10.12
N PRO A 388 13.90 -2.66 -10.98
CA PRO A 388 13.95 -2.44 -12.42
C PRO A 388 13.25 -1.13 -12.82
N ASP A 389 13.84 -0.38 -13.73
CA ASP A 389 13.17 0.77 -14.35
C ASP A 389 12.12 0.29 -15.37
N THR A 390 10.84 0.46 -15.00
CA THR A 390 9.68 0.08 -15.82
C THR A 390 9.54 0.86 -17.12
N ALA A 391 10.27 1.97 -17.32
CA ALA A 391 10.24 2.72 -18.57
C ALA A 391 10.70 1.90 -19.78
N THR A 392 11.50 0.83 -19.56
CA THR A 392 11.96 -0.09 -20.60
C THR A 392 10.97 -1.21 -20.94
N GLY A 393 9.79 -1.24 -20.31
CA GLY A 393 8.76 -2.25 -20.51
C GLY A 393 8.90 -3.47 -19.59
N PRO A 394 7.89 -4.36 -19.56
CA PRO A 394 7.82 -5.49 -18.62
C PRO A 394 8.93 -6.53 -18.82
N ASP A 395 9.50 -6.61 -20.02
CA ASP A 395 10.55 -7.59 -20.35
C ASP A 395 11.97 -7.11 -20.00
N GLY A 396 12.12 -5.88 -19.47
CA GLY A 396 13.41 -5.37 -19.02
C GLY A 396 14.47 -5.31 -20.12
N GLY A 397 14.06 -5.10 -21.39
CA GLY A 397 14.94 -5.05 -22.55
C GLY A 397 15.35 -6.43 -23.11
N GLY A 398 15.42 -6.54 -24.43
CA GLY A 398 15.90 -7.74 -25.12
C GLY A 398 17.41 -8.00 -24.92
N PRO A 399 17.91 -9.19 -25.30
CA PRO A 399 19.34 -9.48 -25.24
C PRO A 399 20.16 -8.52 -26.11
N VAL A 400 21.29 -8.06 -25.58
CA VAL A 400 22.25 -7.16 -26.22
C VAL A 400 23.53 -7.92 -26.51
N GLU A 401 23.80 -8.19 -27.79
CA GLU A 401 25.06 -8.81 -28.21
C GLU A 401 26.17 -7.74 -28.29
N LEU A 402 27.24 -7.97 -27.53
CA LEU A 402 28.45 -7.16 -27.55
C LEU A 402 29.51 -7.84 -28.40
N SER A 403 29.82 -7.24 -29.55
CA SER A 403 31.06 -7.54 -30.28
C SER A 403 32.30 -7.23 -29.43
N PRO A 404 33.50 -7.75 -29.79
CA PRO A 404 34.75 -7.35 -29.15
C PRO A 404 34.92 -5.83 -29.12
N GLY A 405 35.09 -5.26 -27.92
CA GLY A 405 35.16 -3.82 -27.68
C GLY A 405 33.83 -3.06 -27.76
N GLY A 406 32.72 -3.75 -28.04
CA GLY A 406 31.38 -3.19 -28.05
C GLY A 406 30.90 -2.81 -26.64
N THR A 407 29.97 -1.86 -26.57
CA THR A 407 29.48 -1.31 -25.31
C THR A 407 27.95 -1.34 -25.18
N ALA A 408 27.49 -1.50 -23.94
CA ALA A 408 26.10 -1.31 -23.55
C ALA A 408 26.01 -0.39 -22.33
N THR A 409 24.88 0.29 -22.20
CA THR A 409 24.60 1.22 -21.10
C THR A 409 23.35 0.81 -20.33
N ALA A 410 23.38 1.03 -19.02
CA ALA A 410 22.23 0.94 -18.12
C ALA A 410 22.18 2.18 -17.23
N THR A 411 20.99 2.70 -16.96
CA THR A 411 20.82 3.94 -16.19
C THR A 411 20.36 3.62 -14.77
N LEU A 412 21.16 4.02 -13.78
CA LEU A 412 20.81 4.02 -12.37
C LEU A 412 20.17 5.37 -12.01
N THR A 413 19.00 5.35 -11.37
CA THR A 413 18.26 6.53 -10.95
C THR A 413 17.91 6.44 -9.46
N TRP A 414 18.03 7.54 -8.71
CA TRP A 414 17.59 7.58 -7.32
C TRP A 414 17.13 8.99 -6.91
N ARG A 415 16.58 9.08 -5.70
CA ARG A 415 16.35 10.36 -5.01
C ARG A 415 17.42 10.53 -3.95
N GLY A 416 18.05 11.70 -3.89
CA GLY A 416 19.09 11.96 -2.91
C GLY A 416 18.52 12.01 -1.48
N GLY A 417 19.19 11.31 -0.57
CA GLY A 417 18.94 11.37 0.86
C GLY A 417 19.50 12.65 1.49
N SER A 418 19.01 12.97 2.69
CA SER A 418 19.58 14.05 3.51
C SER A 418 20.98 13.66 3.96
N THR A 419 21.97 14.47 3.62
CA THR A 419 23.38 14.26 4.02
C THR A 419 23.75 15.05 5.28
N ALA A 420 22.76 15.60 5.97
CA ALA A 420 22.95 16.21 7.28
C ALA A 420 23.47 15.16 8.26
N GLY A 421 24.51 15.52 9.02
CA GLY A 421 25.16 14.60 9.96
C GLY A 421 26.26 13.72 9.34
N ASP A 422 26.60 13.94 8.06
CA ASP A 422 27.68 13.25 7.34
C ASP A 422 27.56 11.71 7.38
N PRO A 423 26.41 11.14 6.96
CA PRO A 423 26.26 9.70 6.91
C PRO A 423 27.23 9.10 5.86
N PRO A 424 27.67 7.84 6.04
CA PRO A 424 28.47 7.14 5.03
C PRO A 424 27.78 7.17 3.66
N ARG A 425 28.50 7.64 2.65
CA ARG A 425 28.01 7.76 1.27
C ARG A 425 28.45 6.55 0.46
N VAL A 426 27.68 6.16 -0.55
CA VAL A 426 28.08 5.11 -1.49
C VAL A 426 29.27 5.58 -2.32
N THR A 427 30.39 4.87 -2.25
CA THR A 427 31.63 5.21 -2.98
C THR A 427 32.02 4.18 -4.03
N SER A 428 31.46 2.97 -3.97
CA SER A 428 31.68 1.92 -4.97
C SER A 428 30.39 1.15 -5.25
N LEU A 429 30.25 0.66 -6.48
CA LEU A 429 29.18 -0.24 -6.89
C LEU A 429 29.77 -1.63 -7.20
N LEU A 430 29.07 -2.68 -6.80
CA LEU A 430 29.34 -4.05 -7.22
C LEU A 430 28.29 -4.42 -8.26
N VAL A 431 28.70 -4.53 -9.52
CA VAL A 431 27.78 -4.69 -10.65
C VAL A 431 27.84 -6.13 -11.15
N ALA A 432 26.72 -6.83 -11.02
CA ALA A 432 26.49 -8.14 -11.59
C ALA A 432 25.88 -7.97 -13.00
N PRO A 433 26.51 -8.48 -14.07
CA PRO A 433 26.03 -8.23 -15.44
C PRO A 433 24.63 -8.81 -15.73
N HIS A 434 24.23 -9.86 -15.01
CA HIS A 434 22.97 -10.60 -15.19
C HIS A 434 22.24 -10.78 -13.85
N GLY A 435 21.37 -9.85 -13.49
CA GLY A 435 20.53 -9.96 -12.28
C GLY A 435 21.32 -10.03 -10.96
N SER A 436 20.73 -10.60 -9.91
CA SER A 436 21.30 -10.63 -8.56
C SER A 436 22.55 -11.52 -8.50
N GLY A 437 23.71 -10.91 -8.18
CA GLY A 437 25.09 -11.41 -8.32
C GLY A 437 25.54 -12.65 -7.54
N ALA A 438 24.71 -13.69 -7.40
CA ALA A 438 25.10 -14.94 -6.75
C ALA A 438 25.94 -15.87 -7.64
N ASP A 439 25.71 -15.89 -8.96
CA ASP A 439 26.21 -16.98 -9.83
C ASP A 439 27.25 -16.54 -10.88
N GLY A 440 27.45 -15.23 -11.09
CA GLY A 440 28.29 -14.70 -12.19
C GLY A 440 29.50 -13.85 -11.78
N GLY A 441 29.65 -13.56 -10.49
CA GLY A 441 30.62 -12.59 -9.97
C GLY A 441 30.22 -11.14 -10.24
N ASP A 442 30.95 -10.21 -9.60
CA ASP A 442 30.69 -8.77 -9.69
C ASP A 442 31.90 -8.03 -10.28
N VAL A 443 31.60 -6.96 -11.02
CA VAL A 443 32.58 -5.93 -11.41
C VAL A 443 32.54 -4.81 -10.38
N VAL A 444 33.70 -4.48 -9.79
CA VAL A 444 33.83 -3.36 -8.86
C VAL A 444 33.96 -2.06 -9.65
N VAL A 445 33.01 -1.14 -9.46
CA VAL A 445 32.98 0.16 -10.12
C VAL A 445 33.22 1.26 -9.08
N PRO A 446 34.45 1.81 -8.99
CA PRO A 446 34.72 2.94 -8.11
C PRO A 446 34.05 4.22 -8.65
N LEU A 447 33.48 5.03 -7.76
CA LEU A 447 32.89 6.33 -8.11
C LEU A 447 33.89 7.48 -7.96
N ALA A 448 35.07 7.20 -7.38
CA ALA A 448 36.15 8.16 -7.28
C ALA A 448 36.58 8.62 -8.68
N GLY A 449 36.46 9.92 -8.95
CA GLY A 449 36.79 10.52 -10.24
C GLY A 449 35.65 10.55 -11.25
N THR A 450 34.48 10.01 -10.93
CA THR A 450 33.26 10.22 -11.73
C THR A 450 32.75 11.65 -11.49
N GLU A 451 32.72 12.46 -12.54
CA GLU A 451 32.19 13.83 -12.49
C GLU A 451 30.77 13.83 -11.91
N GLY A 452 30.52 14.69 -10.93
CA GLY A 452 29.23 14.77 -10.21
C GLY A 452 29.04 13.73 -9.09
N ALA A 453 29.88 12.70 -9.00
CA ALA A 453 29.81 11.65 -7.98
C ALA A 453 31.13 11.46 -7.19
N THR A 454 32.06 12.42 -7.26
CA THR A 454 33.40 12.32 -6.67
C THR A 454 33.39 12.09 -5.15
N GLU A 455 32.40 12.64 -4.45
CA GLU A 455 32.22 12.47 -2.99
C GLU A 455 31.33 11.26 -2.65
N GLY A 456 30.98 10.45 -3.64
CA GLY A 456 30.02 9.36 -3.54
C GLY A 456 28.59 9.79 -3.82
N LEU A 457 27.69 8.81 -3.91
CA LEU A 457 26.25 9.05 -4.08
C LEU A 457 25.63 9.38 -2.72
N ASP A 458 24.71 10.34 -2.70
CA ASP A 458 23.83 10.61 -1.56
C ASP A 458 22.67 9.60 -1.48
N LEU A 459 23.01 8.34 -1.63
CA LEU A 459 22.13 7.19 -1.52
C LEU A 459 22.46 6.49 -0.22
N LEU A 460 21.52 6.48 0.72
CA LEU A 460 21.74 6.08 2.12
C LEU A 460 21.04 4.77 2.44
N ASP A 461 21.47 4.11 3.52
CA ASP A 461 20.87 2.86 4.02
C ASP A 461 19.35 2.96 4.19
N GLY A 462 18.63 1.95 3.71
CA GLY A 462 17.17 1.93 3.60
C GLY A 462 16.60 2.74 2.42
N GLY A 463 17.46 3.34 1.59
CA GLY A 463 17.08 4.09 0.39
C GLY A 463 16.57 3.21 -0.75
N SER A 464 16.15 3.84 -1.85
CA SER A 464 15.70 3.16 -3.06
C SER A 464 16.35 3.73 -4.31
N ALA A 465 16.59 2.85 -5.28
CA ALA A 465 17.13 3.17 -6.60
C ALA A 465 16.45 2.33 -7.68
N GLN A 466 16.42 2.85 -8.90
CA GLN A 466 15.92 2.17 -10.09
C GLN A 466 17.06 1.93 -11.07
N ILE A 467 17.08 0.78 -11.73
CA ILE A 467 18.09 0.42 -12.72
C ILE A 467 17.44 -0.02 -14.03
N GLY A 468 17.80 0.66 -15.12
CA GLY A 468 17.36 0.29 -16.46
C GLY A 468 18.03 -0.97 -16.98
N ALA A 469 17.38 -1.56 -17.98
CA ALA A 469 17.95 -2.61 -18.81
C ALA A 469 19.27 -2.20 -19.48
N TRP A 470 20.12 -3.18 -19.78
CA TRP A 470 21.20 -2.97 -20.75
C TRP A 470 20.63 -2.57 -22.11
N THR A 471 21.21 -1.54 -22.72
CA THR A 471 20.86 -1.04 -24.05
C THR A 471 22.13 -0.77 -24.86
N THR A 472 22.09 -0.96 -26.17
CA THR A 472 23.23 -0.61 -27.04
C THR A 472 23.42 0.90 -27.06
N THR A 473 24.67 1.36 -26.94
CA THR A 473 24.99 2.78 -27.12
C THR A 473 24.64 3.20 -28.55
N PRO A 474 23.92 4.32 -28.78
CA PRO A 474 23.73 4.87 -30.12
C PRO A 474 25.11 5.17 -30.73
N GLY A 475 25.40 4.54 -31.87
CA GLY A 475 26.66 4.70 -32.60
C GLY A 475 26.80 6.02 -33.35
#